data_AF-A0A2G8KRA1-F1
#
_entry.id   AF-A0A2G8KRA1-F1
#
_cell.length_a   1.000
_cell.length_b   1.000
_cell.length_c   1.000
_cell.angle_alpha   90.00
_cell.angle_beta   90.00
_cell.angle_gamma   90.00
#
_symmetry.space_group_name_H-M   'P 1'
#
loop_
_entity.id
_entity.type
_entity.pdbx_description
1 polymer ?
#
loop_
_entity_poly.entity_id
_entity_poly.type
_entity_poly.pdbx_seq_one_letter_code
_entity_poly.pdbx_strand_id
1 'polypeptide(L)'
;MLFTIFTQNFTDTGSPRCDTIPNLRMQGCSEYTSPNSSYTIDLDKELSNAGNTTNLGEAVQVKPQEITLKLRPGQPTQFTFQVRQAEDYPVDLYYVMDLSKSMEDDLVNLRKVGDVLVCERMSGEKQPKGMRNHIHMFSKRTIDQLQVSGNLDAPEGGMDALMQVTVCKVSITRGDWLEDMARHLVIFTTDASFHYAGDGKLGGIVKPNDGNCYTTALDNTYTMSMNCQLNAAMRDNSIIPIFAVTQSEFSVYQNLTEYIEGAQAAVLAADSRNIVEIVKNNYAAITSKVEVVDTAPEDVLVEYTAICLDGVRRPGTQVCEGLTLGDTVSFDVTVTGNTCPDSRTSSFTIRPVGFSEELQIPNSPDCSNGAGTLECGACDCNAGHYGRNCECSSDGPTLEDSDKLCKAGNSTIICSGRGSCVCGDCVCFPRPNPEEVVKGTYCECDNFSCDRHRGQLCGVFFAPNPAVPPYPAWCPPTQHGAHQTRSGAHKNIT
;
A
#
# COMPACT_ATOMS: atom_id res chain seq x y z
N MET A 1 24.80 15.02 -1.97
CA MET A 1 25.62 13.99 -2.66
C MET A 1 25.35 12.68 -1.97
N LEU A 2 25.00 11.65 -2.74
CA LEU A 2 24.66 10.33 -2.22
C LEU A 2 25.96 9.53 -2.03
N PHE A 3 26.35 9.26 -0.78
CA PHE A 3 27.64 8.63 -0.47
C PHE A 3 27.56 7.11 -0.39
N THR A 4 28.60 6.43 -0.88
CA THR A 4 28.71 4.97 -1.06
C THR A 4 29.68 4.39 -0.03
N ILE A 5 29.42 3.20 0.50
CA ILE A 5 30.21 2.59 1.58
C ILE A 5 31.15 1.49 1.03
N PHE A 6 32.38 1.48 1.54
CA PHE A 6 33.45 0.53 1.26
C PHE A 6 33.28 -0.82 1.98
N THR A 7 33.48 -1.97 1.32
CA THR A 7 33.18 -3.29 1.92
C THR A 7 34.39 -4.12 2.40
N GLN A 8 35.61 -4.08 1.81
CA GLN A 8 36.78 -4.82 2.36
C GLN A 8 38.19 -4.26 1.96
N ASN A 9 39.17 -4.42 2.86
CA ASN A 9 40.60 -4.06 2.76
C ASN A 9 40.96 -2.57 2.61
N PHE A 10 40.53 -1.76 3.58
CA PHE A 10 41.01 -0.39 3.69
C PHE A 10 42.39 -0.39 4.36
N THR A 11 43.44 -0.12 3.59
CA THR A 11 44.78 0.10 4.14
C THR A 11 44.84 1.48 4.81
N ASP A 12 45.50 1.55 5.96
CA ASP A 12 45.62 2.61 6.99
C ASP A 12 46.05 4.03 6.52
N THR A 13 45.58 4.50 5.36
CA THR A 13 46.04 5.74 4.70
C THR A 13 45.20 6.98 5.00
N GLY A 14 44.23 6.90 5.92
CA GLY A 14 43.45 8.07 6.37
C GLY A 14 42.43 8.63 5.37
N SER A 15 42.12 7.93 4.28
CA SER A 15 41.06 8.33 3.34
C SER A 15 39.64 7.96 3.88
N PRO A 16 38.57 8.64 3.45
CA PRO A 16 37.23 8.39 3.96
C PRO A 16 36.65 7.06 3.42
N ARG A 17 36.07 6.23 4.31
CA ARG A 17 35.37 4.97 3.96
C ARG A 17 34.04 5.16 3.21
N CYS A 18 33.55 6.40 3.21
CA CYS A 18 32.28 6.80 2.61
C CYS A 18 32.57 7.95 1.66
N ASP A 19 32.42 7.72 0.36
CA ASP A 19 32.72 8.70 -0.67
C ASP A 19 31.86 8.44 -1.92
N THR A 20 31.95 9.29 -2.93
CA THR A 20 31.32 9.07 -4.24
C THR A 20 31.99 7.90 -4.97
N ILE A 21 31.22 7.17 -5.79
CA ILE A 21 31.73 6.04 -6.58
C ILE A 21 33.01 6.39 -7.38
N PRO A 22 33.11 7.56 -8.05
CA PRO A 22 34.35 7.95 -8.74
C PRO A 22 35.56 8.06 -7.82
N ASN A 23 35.41 8.64 -6.63
CA ASN A 23 36.49 8.79 -5.65
C ASN A 23 36.92 7.44 -5.07
N LEU A 24 35.96 6.57 -4.74
CA LEU A 24 36.26 5.21 -4.28
C LEU A 24 37.05 4.43 -5.35
N ARG A 25 36.64 4.51 -6.62
CA ARG A 25 37.38 3.88 -7.72
C ARG A 25 38.80 4.42 -7.88
N MET A 26 38.98 5.74 -7.76
CA MET A 26 40.32 6.35 -7.80
C MET A 26 41.21 5.91 -6.62
N GLN A 27 40.61 5.63 -5.46
CA GLN A 27 41.30 5.12 -4.28
C GLN A 27 41.58 3.60 -4.34
N GLY A 28 41.29 2.94 -5.46
CA GLY A 28 41.55 1.50 -5.64
C GLY A 28 40.47 0.59 -5.04
N CYS A 29 39.30 1.13 -4.70
CA CYS A 29 38.16 0.34 -4.23
C CYS A 29 37.52 -0.44 -5.38
N SER A 30 37.65 -1.77 -5.34
CA SER A 30 36.98 -2.68 -6.28
C SER A 30 35.59 -3.13 -5.83
N GLU A 31 35.31 -3.12 -4.52
CA GLU A 31 34.03 -3.54 -3.95
C GLU A 31 33.38 -2.42 -3.14
N TYR A 32 32.18 -2.00 -3.56
CA TYR A 32 31.45 -0.90 -2.93
C TYR A 32 29.94 -1.17 -2.94
N THR A 33 29.25 -0.70 -1.90
CA THR A 33 27.80 -0.83 -1.77
C THR A 33 27.12 0.53 -1.98
N SER A 34 26.44 0.68 -3.11
CA SER A 34 25.63 1.85 -3.43
C SER A 34 24.22 1.40 -3.85
N PRO A 35 23.28 1.20 -2.91
CA PRO A 35 21.90 0.95 -3.29
C PRO A 35 21.41 2.14 -4.12
N ASN A 36 20.62 1.86 -5.14
CA ASN A 36 19.92 2.88 -5.91
C ASN A 36 18.44 2.77 -5.60
N SER A 37 17.74 3.90 -5.63
CA SER A 37 16.30 3.86 -5.62
C SER A 37 15.77 3.16 -6.89
N SER A 38 14.76 2.32 -6.73
CA SER A 38 14.13 1.56 -7.81
C SER A 38 12.67 1.28 -7.47
N TYR A 39 11.87 0.91 -8.46
CA TYR A 39 10.51 0.42 -8.24
C TYR A 39 10.27 -0.85 -9.05
N THR A 40 9.36 -1.70 -8.56
CA THR A 40 8.79 -2.82 -9.30
C THR A 40 7.28 -2.64 -9.36
N ILE A 41 6.67 -3.07 -10.47
CA ILE A 41 5.21 -3.09 -10.59
C ILE A 41 4.76 -4.50 -10.23
N ASP A 42 3.96 -4.61 -9.19
CA ASP A 42 3.50 -5.87 -8.63
C ASP A 42 2.13 -6.26 -9.22
N LEU A 43 1.28 -5.27 -9.52
CA LEU A 43 -0.01 -5.45 -10.20
C LEU A 43 -0.27 -4.34 -11.23
N ASP A 44 -0.51 -4.74 -12.48
CA ASP A 44 -0.69 -3.84 -13.64
C ASP A 44 -1.83 -4.29 -14.58
N LYS A 45 -3.06 -4.32 -14.07
CA LYS A 45 -4.26 -4.56 -14.87
C LYS A 45 -4.47 -3.41 -15.86
N GLU A 46 -4.87 -3.77 -17.09
CA GLU A 46 -5.21 -2.77 -18.11
C GLU A 46 -6.49 -2.01 -17.77
N LEU A 47 -6.49 -0.71 -18.08
CA LEU A 47 -7.65 0.16 -17.89
C LEU A 47 -8.84 -0.35 -18.71
N SER A 48 -10.04 -0.34 -18.12
CA SER A 48 -11.24 -0.91 -18.73
C SER A 48 -12.49 -0.07 -18.45
N ASN A 49 -13.53 -0.31 -19.25
CA ASN A 49 -14.86 0.27 -19.03
C ASN A 49 -15.76 -0.80 -18.37
N ALA A 50 -16.73 -0.38 -17.55
CA ALA A 50 -17.61 -1.28 -16.81
C ALA A 50 -18.49 -2.18 -17.72
N GLY A 51 -18.74 -1.75 -18.95
CA GLY A 51 -19.55 -2.49 -19.94
C GLY A 51 -18.83 -3.63 -20.68
N ASN A 52 -17.50 -3.75 -20.55
CA ASN A 52 -16.69 -4.73 -21.30
C ASN A 52 -16.40 -6.03 -20.53
N THR A 53 -16.67 -6.08 -19.23
CA THR A 53 -16.35 -7.23 -18.38
C THR A 53 -17.53 -8.19 -18.27
N THR A 54 -17.26 -9.51 -18.26
CA THR A 54 -18.29 -10.55 -18.06
C THR A 54 -18.90 -10.50 -16.66
N ASN A 55 -18.19 -9.88 -15.70
CA ASN A 55 -18.68 -9.50 -14.38
C ASN A 55 -19.01 -8.02 -14.40
N LEU A 56 -20.24 -7.65 -14.07
CA LEU A 56 -20.62 -6.25 -14.00
C LEU A 56 -20.05 -5.55 -12.77
N GLY A 57 -19.48 -4.36 -12.98
CA GLY A 57 -18.99 -3.49 -11.91
C GLY A 57 -17.46 -3.44 -11.77
N GLU A 58 -16.74 -4.29 -12.50
CA GLU A 58 -15.28 -4.47 -12.39
C GLU A 58 -14.50 -3.63 -13.43
N ALA A 59 -14.85 -2.34 -13.57
CA ALA A 59 -14.03 -1.44 -14.37
C ALA A 59 -12.68 -1.24 -13.68
N VAL A 60 -11.61 -1.13 -14.46
CA VAL A 60 -10.27 -0.79 -13.97
C VAL A 60 -10.00 0.65 -14.37
N GLN A 61 -10.00 1.55 -13.39
CA GLN A 61 -9.90 3.00 -13.57
C GLN A 61 -8.52 3.55 -13.26
N VAL A 62 -7.67 2.79 -12.55
CA VAL A 62 -6.31 3.19 -12.18
C VAL A 62 -5.28 2.18 -12.68
N LYS A 63 -4.08 2.66 -13.02
CA LYS A 63 -2.95 1.82 -13.46
C LYS A 63 -1.61 2.48 -13.13
N PRO A 64 -0.61 1.76 -12.59
CA PRO A 64 -0.69 0.41 -12.01
C PRO A 64 -1.56 0.39 -10.74
N GLN A 65 -1.87 -0.79 -10.21
CA GLN A 65 -2.64 -0.95 -8.95
C GLN A 65 -1.74 -1.30 -7.77
N GLU A 66 -0.56 -1.88 -8.00
CA GLU A 66 0.38 -2.20 -6.92
C GLU A 66 1.83 -2.01 -7.37
N ILE A 67 2.64 -1.28 -6.59
CA ILE A 67 4.08 -1.09 -6.85
C ILE A 67 4.92 -1.19 -5.57
N THR A 68 6.07 -1.86 -5.62
CA THR A 68 7.04 -1.85 -4.52
C THR A 68 8.12 -0.82 -4.78
N LEU A 69 8.28 0.14 -3.85
CA LEU A 69 9.33 1.15 -3.90
C LEU A 69 10.52 0.76 -3.02
N LYS A 70 11.73 0.84 -3.58
CA LYS A 70 12.99 0.83 -2.83
C LYS A 70 13.59 2.21 -2.93
N LEU A 71 13.60 2.97 -1.83
CA LEU A 71 14.05 4.37 -1.84
C LEU A 71 15.35 4.50 -1.05
N ARG A 72 16.34 5.16 -1.66
CA ARG A 72 17.51 5.66 -0.95
C ARG A 72 17.22 7.10 -0.49
N PRO A 73 17.56 7.47 0.76
CA PRO A 73 17.34 8.82 1.26
C PRO A 73 17.92 9.90 0.32
N GLY A 74 17.07 10.85 -0.07
CA GLY A 74 17.39 11.96 -0.97
C GLY A 74 17.52 11.60 -2.45
N GLN A 75 17.26 10.35 -2.85
CA GLN A 75 17.27 9.93 -4.24
C GLN A 75 15.82 9.68 -4.74
N PRO A 76 15.30 10.53 -5.64
CA PRO A 76 13.94 10.39 -6.17
C PRO A 76 13.80 9.15 -7.05
N THR A 77 12.62 8.53 -6.99
CA THR A 77 12.15 7.51 -7.94
C THR A 77 10.90 8.02 -8.63
N GLN A 78 10.82 7.87 -9.95
CA GLN A 78 9.66 8.31 -10.73
C GLN A 78 8.99 7.12 -11.41
N PHE A 79 7.67 7.11 -11.39
CA PHE A 79 6.82 6.18 -12.15
C PHE A 79 5.60 6.94 -12.70
N THR A 80 4.91 6.34 -13.66
CA THR A 80 3.70 6.92 -14.27
C THR A 80 2.46 6.25 -13.69
N PHE A 81 1.52 7.06 -13.22
CA PHE A 81 0.20 6.66 -12.75
C PHE A 81 -0.87 7.15 -13.73
N GLN A 82 -1.75 6.27 -14.19
CA GLN A 82 -2.78 6.58 -15.18
C GLN A 82 -4.16 6.42 -14.56
N VAL A 83 -5.04 7.37 -14.88
CA VAL A 83 -6.43 7.36 -14.43
C VAL A 83 -7.36 7.49 -15.63
N ARG A 84 -8.38 6.65 -15.69
CA ARG A 84 -9.41 6.65 -16.73
C ARG A 84 -10.78 6.94 -16.13
N GLN A 85 -11.47 7.91 -16.72
CA GLN A 85 -12.89 8.14 -16.47
C GLN A 85 -13.70 7.03 -17.16
N ALA A 86 -13.83 5.85 -16.54
CA ALA A 86 -14.52 4.73 -17.20
C ALA A 86 -15.95 5.10 -17.64
N GLU A 87 -16.27 4.75 -18.88
CA GLU A 87 -17.64 4.79 -19.36
C GLU A 87 -18.49 3.76 -18.62
N ASP A 88 -19.77 4.06 -18.49
CA ASP A 88 -20.77 3.14 -17.95
C ASP A 88 -20.52 2.70 -16.50
N TYR A 89 -19.68 3.45 -15.77
CA TYR A 89 -19.41 3.19 -14.35
C TYR A 89 -20.65 3.48 -13.50
N PRO A 90 -21.04 2.59 -12.56
CA PRO A 90 -22.23 2.78 -11.74
C PRO A 90 -22.14 4.02 -10.85
N VAL A 91 -23.30 4.61 -10.55
CA VAL A 91 -23.43 5.75 -9.64
C VAL A 91 -24.52 5.43 -8.65
N ASP A 92 -24.17 5.47 -7.38
CA ASP A 92 -25.11 5.37 -6.27
C ASP A 92 -25.37 6.77 -5.73
N LEU A 93 -26.63 7.12 -5.62
CA LEU A 93 -27.07 8.45 -5.23
C LEU A 93 -27.96 8.35 -3.99
N TYR A 94 -27.47 8.89 -2.88
CA TYR A 94 -28.20 8.96 -1.62
C TYR A 94 -28.69 10.38 -1.36
N TYR A 95 -29.91 10.53 -0.85
CA TYR A 95 -30.52 11.85 -0.63
C TYR A 95 -30.76 12.08 0.87
N VAL A 96 -29.98 12.98 1.46
CA VAL A 96 -30.11 13.45 2.83
C VAL A 96 -30.86 14.77 2.81
N MET A 97 -32.09 14.74 3.33
CA MET A 97 -32.98 15.89 3.38
C MET A 97 -33.15 16.38 4.81
N ASP A 98 -33.05 17.69 4.98
CA ASP A 98 -33.59 18.38 6.14
C ASP A 98 -35.12 18.27 6.17
N LEU A 99 -35.66 17.80 7.29
CA LEU A 99 -37.10 17.62 7.52
C LEU A 99 -37.64 18.62 8.54
N SER A 100 -36.97 19.76 8.72
CA SER A 100 -37.49 20.90 9.46
C SER A 100 -38.79 21.43 8.84
N LYS A 101 -39.54 22.22 9.62
CA LYS A 101 -40.85 22.74 9.19
C LYS A 101 -40.75 23.65 7.96
N SER A 102 -39.61 24.31 7.75
CA SER A 102 -39.37 25.19 6.61
C SER A 102 -39.23 24.42 5.29
N MET A 103 -38.87 23.14 5.32
CA MET A 103 -38.68 22.29 4.13
C MET A 103 -39.96 21.53 3.70
N GLU A 104 -41.14 21.93 4.19
CA GLU A 104 -42.41 21.24 3.94
C GLU A 104 -42.83 21.29 2.46
N ASP A 105 -42.62 22.41 1.79
CA ASP A 105 -42.91 22.58 0.37
C ASP A 105 -41.87 21.89 -0.52
N ASP A 106 -40.60 21.87 -0.13
CA ASP A 106 -39.55 21.08 -0.77
C ASP A 106 -39.91 19.60 -0.81
N LEU A 107 -40.45 19.04 0.30
CA LEU A 107 -40.85 17.64 0.37
C LEU A 107 -41.96 17.30 -0.65
N VAL A 108 -42.86 18.25 -0.92
CA VAL A 108 -43.92 18.09 -1.93
C VAL A 108 -43.35 18.05 -3.34
N ASN A 109 -42.34 18.85 -3.63
CA ASN A 109 -41.69 18.86 -4.95
C ASN A 109 -40.74 17.67 -5.14
N LEU A 110 -40.07 17.23 -4.08
CA LEU A 110 -39.23 16.03 -4.11
C LEU A 110 -40.02 14.76 -4.48
N ARG A 111 -41.27 14.67 -4.02
CA ARG A 111 -42.21 13.60 -4.44
C ARG A 111 -42.44 13.57 -5.95
N LYS A 112 -42.43 14.74 -6.62
CA LYS A 112 -42.56 14.85 -8.08
C LYS A 112 -41.24 14.54 -8.79
N VAL A 113 -40.12 14.96 -8.19
CA VAL A 113 -38.76 14.74 -8.72
C VAL A 113 -38.39 13.26 -8.75
N GLY A 114 -38.78 12.49 -7.72
CA GLY A 114 -38.60 11.04 -7.71
C GLY A 114 -39.22 10.37 -8.94
N ASP A 115 -40.39 10.82 -9.37
CA ASP A 115 -41.05 10.35 -10.60
C ASP A 115 -40.26 10.80 -11.85
N VAL A 116 -39.69 12.02 -11.89
CA VAL A 116 -38.92 12.55 -13.05
C VAL A 116 -37.55 11.89 -13.20
N LEU A 117 -36.79 11.68 -12.12
CA LEU A 117 -35.50 10.98 -12.16
C LEU A 117 -35.67 9.51 -12.58
N VAL A 118 -36.83 8.92 -12.28
CA VAL A 118 -37.21 7.59 -12.74
C VAL A 118 -37.83 7.60 -14.15
N CYS A 119 -38.47 8.69 -14.60
CA CYS A 119 -39.13 8.81 -15.91
C CYS A 119 -38.29 9.42 -17.04
N GLU A 120 -37.29 10.28 -16.79
CA GLU A 120 -36.28 10.65 -17.81
C GLU A 120 -35.54 9.42 -18.35
N ARG A 121 -35.59 8.32 -17.59
CA ARG A 121 -35.19 6.96 -17.94
C ARG A 121 -35.99 6.31 -19.11
N MET A 122 -37.14 6.86 -19.48
CA MET A 122 -38.07 6.28 -20.49
C MET A 122 -38.13 7.07 -21.80
N SER A 123 -37.53 8.27 -21.88
CA SER A 123 -37.61 9.17 -23.03
C SER A 123 -36.31 9.18 -23.86
N GLY A 124 -36.05 8.07 -24.57
CA GLY A 124 -35.66 8.09 -25.98
C GLY A 124 -34.34 8.74 -26.45
N GLU A 125 -33.49 9.30 -25.60
CA GLU A 125 -32.17 9.78 -26.01
C GLU A 125 -31.10 8.78 -25.55
N LYS A 126 -30.27 8.30 -26.49
CA LYS A 126 -29.32 7.19 -26.30
C LYS A 126 -28.38 7.49 -25.12
N GLN A 127 -28.68 6.91 -23.95
CA GLN A 127 -27.80 6.95 -22.78
C GLN A 127 -26.63 5.94 -22.92
N PRO A 128 -25.48 6.23 -22.29
CA PRO A 128 -24.40 5.27 -22.05
C PRO A 128 -24.96 4.01 -21.33
N LYS A 129 -24.53 2.83 -21.75
CA LYS A 129 -25.04 1.54 -21.28
C LYS A 129 -24.45 1.13 -19.91
N GLY A 130 -24.64 1.94 -18.87
CA GLY A 130 -24.00 1.71 -17.57
C GLY A 130 -24.79 2.03 -16.30
N MET A 131 -25.85 2.84 -16.39
CA MET A 131 -26.69 3.15 -15.23
C MET A 131 -27.58 1.94 -14.86
N ARG A 132 -27.05 1.00 -14.09
CA ARG A 132 -27.91 0.06 -13.36
C ARG A 132 -28.56 0.73 -12.16
N ASN A 133 -29.78 0.28 -11.91
CA ASN A 133 -30.82 0.93 -11.13
C ASN A 133 -30.63 0.72 -9.62
N HIS A 134 -29.70 1.42 -8.96
CA HIS A 134 -29.68 1.49 -7.49
C HIS A 134 -29.95 2.90 -6.96
N ILE A 135 -31.08 3.51 -7.37
CA ILE A 135 -31.63 4.67 -6.64
C ILE A 135 -32.41 4.11 -5.44
N HIS A 136 -31.70 3.54 -4.46
CA HIS A 136 -32.29 2.96 -3.26
C HIS A 136 -32.53 4.04 -2.19
N MET A 137 -33.60 4.83 -2.42
CA MET A 137 -34.47 5.42 -1.38
C MET A 137 -35.55 6.36 -1.96
N PHE A 138 -35.55 6.60 -3.28
CA PHE A 138 -36.68 7.26 -3.96
C PHE A 138 -37.86 6.31 -4.23
N SER A 139 -38.22 5.48 -3.25
CA SER A 139 -39.53 4.84 -3.29
C SER A 139 -40.56 5.92 -2.97
N LYS A 140 -41.45 6.23 -3.91
CA LYS A 140 -42.58 7.14 -3.70
C LYS A 140 -43.33 6.84 -2.39
N ARG A 141 -43.46 5.55 -2.05
CA ARG A 141 -44.08 5.09 -0.79
C ARG A 141 -43.32 5.53 0.46
N THR A 142 -42.00 5.66 0.39
CA THR A 142 -41.15 6.09 1.50
C THR A 142 -41.24 7.61 1.67
N ILE A 143 -41.15 8.37 0.57
CA ILE A 143 -41.24 9.84 0.59
C ILE A 143 -42.66 10.32 0.98
N ASP A 144 -43.70 9.56 0.60
CA ASP A 144 -45.08 9.84 0.99
C ASP A 144 -45.33 9.66 2.50
N GLN A 145 -44.49 8.89 3.19
CA GLN A 145 -44.57 8.65 4.64
C GLN A 145 -43.76 9.67 5.47
N LEU A 146 -42.87 10.45 4.85
CA LEU A 146 -42.09 11.45 5.55
C LEU A 146 -43.00 12.60 6.03
N GLN A 147 -42.75 13.02 7.27
CA GLN A 147 -43.39 14.17 7.91
C GLN A 147 -42.31 15.10 8.40
N VAL A 148 -42.52 16.41 8.18
CA VAL A 148 -41.64 17.42 8.74
C VAL A 148 -41.82 17.50 10.26
N SER A 149 -40.73 17.77 10.97
CA SER A 149 -40.70 18.01 12.40
C SER A 149 -40.40 19.49 12.68
N GLY A 150 -40.60 19.90 13.93
CA GLY A 150 -40.18 21.22 14.40
C GLY A 150 -38.96 21.09 15.30
N ASN A 151 -38.01 22.01 15.14
CA ASN A 151 -36.88 22.24 16.01
C ASN A 151 -37.07 23.55 16.82
N LEU A 152 -36.24 23.74 17.85
CA LEU A 152 -36.33 24.87 18.77
C LEU A 152 -35.37 26.01 18.37
N ASP A 153 -34.22 25.65 17.82
CA ASP A 153 -33.15 26.52 17.36
C ASP A 153 -32.94 26.38 15.85
N ALA A 154 -32.21 27.34 15.26
CA ALA A 154 -32.03 27.43 13.82
C ALA A 154 -30.99 26.46 13.23
N PRO A 155 -29.88 26.09 13.91
CA PRO A 155 -28.94 25.12 13.35
C PRO A 155 -29.47 23.69 13.43
N GLU A 156 -29.19 22.91 12.39
CA GLU A 156 -29.70 21.55 12.27
C GLU A 156 -28.63 20.49 12.55
N GLY A 157 -29.07 19.29 12.93
CA GLY A 157 -28.21 18.12 13.15
C GLY A 157 -27.77 17.40 11.86
N GLY A 158 -27.80 18.07 10.70
CA GLY A 158 -27.59 17.42 9.40
C GLY A 158 -26.21 16.78 9.23
N MET A 159 -25.19 17.28 9.92
CA MET A 159 -23.85 16.69 9.87
C MET A 159 -23.80 15.29 10.52
N ASP A 160 -24.57 15.06 11.60
CA ASP A 160 -24.65 13.73 12.21
C ASP A 160 -25.30 12.71 11.26
N ALA A 161 -26.33 13.13 10.53
CA ALA A 161 -26.94 12.31 9.49
C ALA A 161 -25.93 11.96 8.39
N LEU A 162 -25.13 12.95 7.97
CA LEU A 162 -24.10 12.77 6.95
C LEU A 162 -22.98 11.81 7.40
N MET A 163 -22.56 11.88 8.67
CA MET A 163 -21.65 10.88 9.26
C MET A 163 -22.23 9.48 9.20
N GLN A 164 -23.48 9.29 9.67
CA GLN A 164 -24.11 7.96 9.69
C GLN A 164 -24.28 7.40 8.28
N VAL A 165 -24.71 8.19 7.30
CA VAL A 165 -24.79 7.78 5.88
C VAL A 165 -23.41 7.34 5.35
N THR A 166 -22.36 8.01 5.81
CA THR A 166 -20.98 7.71 5.39
C THR A 166 -20.48 6.38 5.96
N VAL A 167 -20.68 6.13 7.26
CA VAL A 167 -20.08 4.98 7.95
C VAL A 167 -20.97 3.74 7.97
N CYS A 168 -22.29 3.90 7.82
CA CYS A 168 -23.25 2.80 7.87
C CYS A 168 -23.52 2.18 6.49
N LYS A 169 -22.44 1.71 5.83
CA LYS A 169 -22.51 1.12 4.48
C LYS A 169 -23.55 0.01 4.34
N VAL A 170 -23.68 -0.87 5.34
CA VAL A 170 -24.56 -2.06 5.26
C VAL A 170 -25.93 -1.82 5.93
N SER A 171 -25.98 -1.04 7.01
CA SER A 171 -27.17 -0.95 7.87
C SER A 171 -28.24 0.02 7.37
N ILE A 172 -27.85 1.15 6.75
CA ILE A 172 -28.81 2.12 6.19
C ILE A 172 -29.33 1.64 4.83
N THR A 173 -28.49 0.94 4.08
CA THR A 173 -28.78 0.52 2.70
C THR A 173 -29.31 -0.90 2.58
N ARG A 174 -29.40 -1.69 3.67
CA ARG A 174 -29.67 -3.15 3.60
C ARG A 174 -28.69 -3.93 2.70
N GLY A 175 -27.47 -3.43 2.49
CA GLY A 175 -26.47 -4.01 1.58
C GLY A 175 -26.52 -3.47 0.15
N ASP A 176 -27.09 -2.28 -0.06
CA ASP A 176 -27.38 -1.72 -1.40
C ASP A 176 -26.37 -0.65 -1.91
N TRP A 177 -25.39 -0.19 -1.12
CA TRP A 177 -24.21 0.45 -1.74
C TRP A 177 -23.52 -0.64 -2.55
N LEU A 178 -23.29 -0.42 -3.84
CA LEU A 178 -22.45 -1.32 -4.62
C LEU A 178 -21.04 -1.22 -4.05
N GLU A 179 -20.69 -2.16 -3.17
CA GLU A 179 -19.38 -2.23 -2.53
C GLU A 179 -18.30 -2.14 -3.61
N ASP A 180 -17.50 -1.07 -3.53
CA ASP A 180 -16.31 -0.76 -4.31
C ASP A 180 -16.47 -0.72 -5.85
N MET A 181 -17.70 -0.73 -6.36
CA MET A 181 -18.03 -0.79 -7.80
C MET A 181 -18.89 0.37 -8.30
N ALA A 182 -19.04 1.46 -7.53
CA ALA A 182 -19.84 2.62 -7.92
C ALA A 182 -19.26 3.92 -7.37
N ARG A 183 -19.60 5.03 -8.02
CA ARG A 183 -19.39 6.38 -7.48
C ARG A 183 -20.47 6.65 -6.44
N HIS A 184 -20.06 6.90 -5.20
CA HIS A 184 -20.98 7.15 -4.11
C HIS A 184 -21.19 8.65 -3.93
N LEU A 185 -22.38 9.14 -4.30
CA LEU A 185 -22.76 10.55 -4.19
C LEU A 185 -23.83 10.72 -3.13
N VAL A 186 -23.65 11.71 -2.25
CA VAL A 186 -24.66 12.09 -1.24
C VAL A 186 -25.15 13.49 -1.54
N ILE A 187 -26.41 13.63 -1.92
CA ILE A 187 -27.06 14.93 -2.03
C ILE A 187 -27.50 15.34 -0.62
N PHE A 188 -27.02 16.47 -0.14
CA PHE A 188 -27.39 17.04 1.15
C PHE A 188 -28.18 18.33 0.91
N THR A 189 -29.46 18.34 1.29
CA THR A 189 -30.34 19.51 1.15
C THR A 189 -30.80 20.06 2.49
N THR A 190 -30.60 21.36 2.70
CA THR A 190 -31.11 22.12 3.84
C THR A 190 -31.24 23.60 3.47
N ASP A 191 -32.11 24.31 4.17
CA ASP A 191 -32.25 25.75 4.11
C ASP A 191 -31.66 26.48 5.33
N ALA A 192 -30.98 25.73 6.21
CA ALA A 192 -30.47 26.21 7.49
C ALA A 192 -28.97 25.93 7.69
N SER A 193 -28.40 26.60 8.69
CA SER A 193 -27.05 26.31 9.19
C SER A 193 -27.00 24.96 9.93
N PHE A 194 -25.81 24.48 10.29
CA PHE A 194 -25.62 23.20 10.96
C PHE A 194 -24.97 23.33 12.34
N HIS A 195 -25.30 22.41 13.25
CA HIS A 195 -24.54 22.22 14.47
C HIS A 195 -23.21 21.54 14.22
N TYR A 196 -22.19 21.95 14.96
CA TYR A 196 -20.85 21.37 14.90
C TYR A 196 -20.39 20.85 16.27
N ALA A 197 -19.20 20.26 16.26
CA ALA A 197 -18.50 19.73 17.42
C ALA A 197 -18.56 20.69 18.63
N GLY A 198 -19.13 20.23 19.75
CA GLY A 198 -19.19 20.99 21.00
C GLY A 198 -20.50 21.73 21.26
N ASP A 199 -21.33 21.97 20.24
CA ASP A 199 -22.69 22.54 20.43
C ASP A 199 -23.56 21.63 21.32
N GLY A 200 -23.39 20.32 21.17
CA GLY A 200 -24.05 19.30 21.98
C GLY A 200 -23.82 19.43 23.50
N LYS A 201 -22.76 20.15 23.93
CA LYS A 201 -22.50 20.43 25.35
C LYS A 201 -23.65 21.20 26.01
N LEU A 202 -24.34 22.06 25.25
CA LEU A 202 -25.51 22.80 25.73
C LEU A 202 -26.72 21.87 25.94
N GLY A 203 -26.80 20.77 25.18
CA GLY A 203 -27.80 19.71 25.31
C GLY A 203 -27.38 18.57 26.27
N GLY A 204 -26.27 18.72 27.01
CA GLY A 204 -25.76 17.68 27.92
C GLY A 204 -25.04 16.52 27.23
N ILE A 205 -24.77 16.62 25.92
CA ILE A 205 -23.99 15.66 25.14
C ILE A 205 -22.52 16.06 25.23
N VAL A 206 -21.75 15.33 26.04
CA VAL A 206 -20.32 15.61 26.28
C VAL A 206 -19.39 14.55 25.69
N LYS A 207 -19.95 13.45 25.16
CA LYS A 207 -19.18 12.38 24.52
C LYS A 207 -18.89 12.76 23.06
N PRO A 208 -17.62 12.82 22.64
CA PRO A 208 -17.27 13.03 21.24
C PRO A 208 -17.76 11.89 20.36
N ASN A 209 -18.09 12.21 19.11
CA ASN A 209 -18.33 11.24 18.05
C ASN A 209 -17.08 10.36 17.86
N ASP A 210 -17.29 9.08 17.62
CA ASP A 210 -16.23 8.09 17.46
C ASP A 210 -16.16 7.50 16.04
N GLY A 211 -16.95 8.04 15.11
CA GLY A 211 -16.96 7.64 13.70
C GLY A 211 -17.61 6.27 13.44
N ASN A 212 -18.28 5.67 14.43
CA ASN A 212 -18.90 4.36 14.25
C ASN A 212 -20.35 4.45 13.73
N CYS A 213 -20.80 3.35 13.13
CA CYS A 213 -22.18 3.18 12.71
C CYS A 213 -23.10 2.83 13.88
N TYR A 214 -24.19 3.59 14.06
CA TYR A 214 -25.17 3.40 15.13
C TYR A 214 -26.61 3.29 14.64
N THR A 215 -26.91 3.65 13.40
CA THR A 215 -28.23 3.37 12.81
C THR A 215 -28.40 1.87 12.60
N THR A 216 -29.02 1.22 13.58
CA THR A 216 -29.58 -0.12 13.43
C THR A 216 -31.01 0.01 12.90
N ALA A 217 -31.50 -1.00 12.17
CA ALA A 217 -32.81 -0.95 11.52
C ALA A 217 -34.03 -0.78 12.47
N LEU A 218 -33.83 -0.62 13.79
CA LEU A 218 -34.87 -0.67 14.82
C LEU A 218 -34.75 0.35 15.97
N ASP A 219 -33.63 1.06 16.16
CA ASP A 219 -33.50 2.03 17.27
C ASP A 219 -32.99 3.41 16.78
N ASN A 220 -33.90 4.39 16.71
CA ASN A 220 -33.64 5.79 16.36
C ASN A 220 -32.98 6.59 17.50
N THR A 221 -32.13 5.97 18.33
CA THR A 221 -31.47 6.67 19.44
C THR A 221 -30.02 6.94 19.10
N TYR A 222 -29.72 8.20 18.81
CA TYR A 222 -28.38 8.69 18.53
C TYR A 222 -27.98 9.74 19.58
N THR A 223 -26.77 9.60 20.13
CA THR A 223 -26.18 10.57 21.06
C THR A 223 -24.69 10.66 20.82
N MET A 224 -24.24 11.42 19.82
CA MET A 224 -22.82 11.78 19.72
C MET A 224 -22.53 12.94 18.76
N SER A 225 -21.90 14.00 19.29
CA SER A 225 -21.57 15.22 18.55
C SER A 225 -20.20 15.14 17.86
N MET A 226 -20.15 15.59 16.59
CA MET A 226 -19.03 15.50 15.64
C MET A 226 -17.65 16.06 16.06
N ASN A 227 -16.61 15.77 15.25
CA ASN A 227 -15.27 16.40 15.14
C ASN A 227 -14.75 16.28 13.68
N CYS A 228 -13.50 16.68 13.35
CA CYS A 228 -12.78 16.53 12.05
C CYS A 228 -12.83 15.13 11.37
N GLN A 229 -13.48 14.15 11.99
CA GLN A 229 -13.64 12.78 11.52
C GLN A 229 -14.53 12.67 10.28
N LEU A 230 -15.43 13.61 9.99
CA LEU A 230 -16.32 13.50 8.82
C LEU A 230 -15.54 13.44 7.51
N ASN A 231 -14.54 14.32 7.37
CA ASN A 231 -13.72 14.35 6.16
C ASN A 231 -12.94 13.03 6.00
N ALA A 232 -12.35 12.52 7.09
CA ALA A 232 -11.69 11.22 7.09
C ALA A 232 -12.67 10.09 6.72
N ALA A 233 -13.85 10.07 7.34
CA ALA A 233 -14.87 9.07 7.04
C ALA A 233 -15.33 9.13 5.58
N MET A 234 -15.58 10.31 5.02
CA MET A 234 -15.98 10.47 3.61
C MET A 234 -14.87 10.04 2.66
N ARG A 235 -13.63 10.41 2.98
CA ARG A 235 -12.42 10.02 2.26
C ARG A 235 -12.26 8.50 2.23
N ASP A 236 -12.30 7.86 3.40
CA ASP A 236 -12.10 6.42 3.59
C ASP A 236 -13.24 5.59 2.96
N ASN A 237 -14.44 6.18 2.84
CA ASN A 237 -15.59 5.54 2.22
C ASN A 237 -15.82 5.97 0.77
N SER A 238 -14.94 6.79 0.19
CA SER A 238 -15.05 7.33 -1.18
C SER A 238 -16.40 7.99 -1.51
N ILE A 239 -16.98 8.68 -0.53
CA ILE A 239 -18.27 9.37 -0.65
C ILE A 239 -18.05 10.85 -0.94
N ILE A 240 -18.72 11.37 -1.97
CA ILE A 240 -18.70 12.79 -2.32
C ILE A 240 -20.04 13.45 -1.97
N PRO A 241 -20.06 14.44 -1.06
CA PRO A 241 -21.27 15.20 -0.78
C PRO A 241 -21.49 16.32 -1.81
N ILE A 242 -22.75 16.52 -2.19
CA ILE A 242 -23.25 17.67 -2.95
C ILE A 242 -24.15 18.47 -2.01
N PHE A 243 -23.66 19.60 -1.51
CA PHE A 243 -24.40 20.52 -0.67
C PHE A 243 -25.31 21.39 -1.53
N ALA A 244 -26.58 21.02 -1.61
CA ALA A 244 -27.61 21.78 -2.29
C ALA A 244 -28.39 22.60 -1.24
N VAL A 245 -27.98 23.85 -1.07
CA VAL A 245 -28.47 24.70 0.02
C VAL A 245 -29.06 26.00 -0.50
N THR A 246 -29.96 26.61 0.26
CA THR A 246 -30.57 27.89 -0.14
C THR A 246 -29.52 29.00 -0.27
N GLN A 247 -29.87 30.05 -1.01
CA GLN A 247 -28.96 31.17 -1.30
C GLN A 247 -28.40 31.86 -0.05
N SER A 248 -29.14 31.85 1.08
CA SER A 248 -28.71 32.41 2.35
C SER A 248 -27.57 31.63 2.99
N GLU A 249 -27.56 30.31 2.84
CA GLU A 249 -26.57 29.42 3.46
C GLU A 249 -25.41 29.05 2.53
N PHE A 250 -25.52 29.35 1.23
CA PHE A 250 -24.55 28.98 0.21
C PHE A 250 -23.09 29.32 0.57
N SER A 251 -22.83 30.50 1.12
CA SER A 251 -21.45 30.90 1.48
C SER A 251 -20.84 30.02 2.57
N VAL A 252 -21.65 29.52 3.50
CA VAL A 252 -21.17 28.68 4.61
C VAL A 252 -20.75 27.31 4.07
N TYR A 253 -21.62 26.70 3.26
CA TYR A 253 -21.35 25.40 2.66
C TYR A 253 -20.30 25.45 1.55
N GLN A 254 -20.19 26.55 0.82
CA GLN A 254 -19.11 26.76 -0.15
C GLN A 254 -17.74 26.72 0.53
N ASN A 255 -17.58 27.38 1.68
CA ASN A 255 -16.33 27.31 2.45
C ASN A 255 -16.06 25.89 2.98
N LEU A 256 -17.11 25.12 3.29
CA LEU A 256 -16.96 23.73 3.74
C LEU A 256 -16.38 22.83 2.64
N THR A 257 -16.63 23.13 1.36
CA THR A 257 -16.07 22.35 0.24
C THR A 257 -14.54 22.43 0.14
N GLU A 258 -13.92 23.46 0.73
CA GLU A 258 -12.45 23.57 0.79
C GLU A 258 -11.83 22.53 1.75
N TYR A 259 -12.63 22.02 2.69
CA TYR A 259 -12.17 21.07 3.70
C TYR A 259 -12.56 19.63 3.39
N ILE A 260 -13.54 19.39 2.52
CA ILE A 260 -14.04 18.05 2.18
C ILE A 260 -13.67 17.74 0.73
N GLU A 261 -12.86 16.70 0.53
CA GLU A 261 -12.34 16.36 -0.80
C GLU A 261 -13.46 16.00 -1.79
N GLY A 262 -13.45 16.68 -2.94
CA GLY A 262 -14.43 16.45 -4.01
C GLY A 262 -15.83 17.02 -3.75
N ALA A 263 -16.08 17.59 -2.57
CA ALA A 263 -17.38 18.17 -2.23
C ALA A 263 -17.75 19.34 -3.16
N GLN A 264 -19.04 19.48 -3.44
CA GLN A 264 -19.55 20.60 -4.22
C GLN A 264 -20.68 21.30 -3.47
N ALA A 265 -20.83 22.60 -3.73
CA ALA A 265 -21.94 23.39 -3.23
C ALA A 265 -22.73 23.98 -4.41
N ALA A 266 -24.05 23.97 -4.29
CA ALA A 266 -24.96 24.50 -5.30
C ALA A 266 -26.13 25.22 -4.62
N VAL A 267 -26.64 26.26 -5.29
CA VAL A 267 -27.79 27.02 -4.80
C VAL A 267 -29.08 26.27 -5.10
N LEU A 268 -29.77 25.84 -4.05
CA LEU A 268 -31.10 25.26 -4.08
C LEU A 268 -32.16 26.37 -4.12
N ALA A 269 -33.12 26.24 -5.03
CA ALA A 269 -34.30 27.09 -5.02
C ALA A 269 -35.11 26.83 -3.75
N ALA A 270 -35.82 27.84 -3.23
CA ALA A 270 -36.61 27.74 -2.01
C ALA A 270 -37.74 26.68 -2.05
N ASP A 271 -38.04 26.13 -3.23
CA ASP A 271 -39.02 25.08 -3.45
C ASP A 271 -38.39 23.77 -3.98
N SER A 272 -37.05 23.67 -3.95
CA SER A 272 -36.26 22.57 -4.50
C SER A 272 -36.50 22.24 -5.99
N ARG A 273 -37.08 23.13 -6.79
CA ARG A 273 -37.45 22.82 -8.19
C ARG A 273 -36.26 22.52 -9.11
N ASN A 274 -35.08 23.04 -8.78
CA ASN A 274 -33.87 22.93 -9.58
C ASN A 274 -32.96 21.75 -9.16
N ILE A 275 -33.40 20.90 -8.23
CA ILE A 275 -32.57 19.81 -7.70
C ILE A 275 -32.09 18.83 -8.78
N VAL A 276 -32.91 18.53 -9.79
CA VAL A 276 -32.51 17.64 -10.91
C VAL A 276 -31.38 18.26 -11.72
N GLU A 277 -31.44 19.57 -11.97
CA GLU A 277 -30.40 20.28 -12.70
C GLU A 277 -29.11 20.37 -11.87
N ILE A 278 -29.23 20.62 -10.56
CA ILE A 278 -28.09 20.58 -9.63
C ILE A 278 -27.38 19.23 -9.73
N VAL A 279 -28.11 18.12 -9.63
CA VAL A 279 -27.52 16.77 -9.70
C VAL A 279 -26.81 16.53 -11.02
N LYS A 280 -27.44 16.89 -12.15
CA LYS A 280 -26.84 16.73 -13.48
C LYS A 280 -25.57 17.56 -13.64
N ASN A 281 -25.61 18.83 -13.25
CA ASN A 281 -24.49 19.76 -13.41
C ASN A 281 -23.33 19.38 -12.48
N ASN A 282 -23.61 19.00 -11.23
CA ASN A 282 -22.59 18.56 -10.28
C ASN A 282 -21.98 17.23 -10.74
N TYR A 283 -22.80 16.28 -11.21
CA TYR A 283 -22.27 15.03 -11.78
C TYR A 283 -21.36 15.28 -12.99
N ALA A 284 -21.75 16.17 -13.90
CA ALA A 284 -20.89 16.56 -15.03
C ALA A 284 -19.60 17.24 -14.56
N ALA A 285 -19.68 18.12 -13.54
CA ALA A 285 -18.50 18.77 -12.97
C ALA A 285 -17.55 17.76 -12.32
N ILE A 286 -18.07 16.80 -11.52
CA ILE A 286 -17.27 15.71 -10.91
C ILE A 286 -16.56 14.89 -11.99
N THR A 287 -17.30 14.48 -13.03
CA THR A 287 -16.73 13.63 -14.09
C THR A 287 -15.80 14.38 -15.05
N SER A 288 -15.84 15.71 -15.05
CA SER A 288 -14.94 16.56 -15.84
C SER A 288 -13.57 16.81 -15.22
N LYS A 289 -13.35 16.38 -13.98
CA LYS A 289 -12.12 16.60 -13.23
C LYS A 289 -11.57 15.27 -12.69
N VAL A 290 -10.26 15.10 -12.73
CA VAL A 290 -9.53 14.07 -11.99
C VAL A 290 -8.49 14.76 -11.13
N GLU A 291 -8.52 14.47 -9.83
CA GLU A 291 -7.55 14.94 -8.85
C GLU A 291 -6.98 13.74 -8.12
N VAL A 292 -5.65 13.69 -7.98
CA VAL A 292 -4.94 12.61 -7.31
C VAL A 292 -4.44 13.09 -5.95
N VAL A 293 -4.59 12.24 -4.94
CA VAL A 293 -4.15 12.46 -3.56
C VAL A 293 -3.39 11.25 -3.05
N ASP A 294 -2.55 11.45 -2.04
CA ASP A 294 -1.79 10.39 -1.37
C ASP A 294 -1.93 10.42 0.16
N THR A 295 -1.57 9.29 0.77
CA THR A 295 -1.47 9.10 2.23
C THR A 295 -0.02 8.96 2.69
N ALA A 296 0.93 9.53 1.95
CA ALA A 296 2.35 9.34 2.26
C ALA A 296 2.70 9.91 3.65
N PRO A 297 3.59 9.23 4.39
CA PRO A 297 4.06 9.71 5.69
C PRO A 297 4.95 10.96 5.53
N GLU A 298 5.13 11.74 6.61
CA GLU A 298 5.85 13.02 6.57
C GLU A 298 7.30 12.94 6.05
N ASP A 299 7.93 11.77 6.16
CA ASP A 299 9.30 11.52 5.70
C ASP A 299 9.40 11.13 4.21
N VAL A 300 8.26 10.94 3.54
CA VAL A 300 8.16 10.63 2.12
C VAL A 300 7.55 11.84 1.39
N LEU A 301 8.33 12.46 0.50
CA LEU A 301 7.87 13.53 -0.37
C LEU A 301 7.34 12.93 -1.68
N VAL A 302 6.08 13.23 -2.02
CA VAL A 302 5.46 12.87 -3.29
C VAL A 302 5.20 14.14 -4.11
N GLU A 303 5.72 14.18 -5.33
CA GLU A 303 5.54 15.29 -6.26
C GLU A 303 4.84 14.81 -7.54
N TYR A 304 3.84 15.56 -7.98
CA TYR A 304 3.02 15.24 -9.13
C TYR A 304 3.33 16.13 -10.34
N THR A 305 3.36 15.51 -11.52
CA THR A 305 3.35 16.21 -12.80
C THR A 305 2.18 15.69 -13.63
N ALA A 306 1.13 16.50 -13.77
CA ALA A 306 -0.05 16.16 -14.55
C ALA A 306 0.21 16.21 -16.06
N ILE A 307 -0.31 15.21 -16.78
CA ILE A 307 -0.32 15.07 -18.23
C ILE A 307 -1.77 14.81 -18.64
N CYS A 308 -2.48 15.89 -18.97
CA CYS A 308 -3.89 15.84 -19.36
C CYS A 308 -4.05 15.56 -20.87
N LEU A 309 -5.23 15.79 -21.43
CA LEU A 309 -5.58 15.45 -22.82
C LEU A 309 -4.73 16.12 -23.90
N ASP A 310 -4.14 17.27 -23.60
CA ASP A 310 -3.25 18.00 -24.51
C ASP A 310 -1.83 17.43 -24.56
N GLY A 311 -1.51 16.45 -23.71
CA GLY A 311 -0.18 15.86 -23.59
C GLY A 311 0.87 16.79 -22.99
N VAL A 312 0.48 17.96 -22.49
CA VAL A 312 1.41 18.93 -21.89
C VAL A 312 1.70 18.55 -20.45
N ARG A 313 2.99 18.40 -20.14
CA ARG A 313 3.49 18.17 -18.78
C ARG A 313 3.35 19.43 -17.94
N ARG A 314 2.63 19.34 -16.83
CA ARG A 314 2.39 20.42 -15.86
C ARG A 314 2.99 20.04 -14.51
N PRO A 315 4.26 20.42 -14.23
CA PRO A 315 4.90 20.14 -12.95
C PRO A 315 4.18 20.82 -11.80
N GLY A 316 4.09 20.16 -10.64
CA GLY A 316 3.44 20.69 -9.43
C GLY A 316 1.92 20.71 -9.50
N THR A 317 1.33 20.02 -10.48
CA THR A 317 -0.12 19.92 -10.64
C THR A 317 -0.55 18.46 -10.50
N GLN A 318 -1.54 18.19 -9.65
CA GLN A 318 -2.15 16.87 -9.43
C GLN A 318 -3.59 16.78 -9.94
N VAL A 319 -4.00 17.76 -10.77
CA VAL A 319 -5.36 17.94 -11.27
C VAL A 319 -5.37 18.02 -12.79
N CYS A 320 -6.32 17.32 -13.41
CA CYS A 320 -6.71 17.50 -14.80
C CYS A 320 -8.21 17.87 -14.88
N GLU A 321 -8.53 18.89 -15.67
CA GLU A 321 -9.89 19.40 -15.86
C GLU A 321 -10.32 19.31 -17.34
N GLY A 322 -11.62 19.49 -17.59
CA GLY A 322 -12.19 19.47 -18.94
C GLY A 322 -12.26 18.07 -19.55
N LEU A 323 -12.35 17.03 -18.71
CA LEU A 323 -12.41 15.63 -19.11
C LEU A 323 -13.85 15.23 -19.48
N THR A 324 -13.95 14.17 -20.26
CA THR A 324 -15.20 13.49 -20.60
C THR A 324 -15.10 12.01 -20.25
N LEU A 325 -16.25 11.32 -20.19
CA LEU A 325 -16.26 9.88 -19.96
C LEU A 325 -15.53 9.17 -21.11
N GLY A 326 -14.65 8.24 -20.76
CA GLY A 326 -13.75 7.51 -21.66
C GLY A 326 -12.34 8.09 -21.73
N ASP A 327 -12.13 9.31 -21.27
CA ASP A 327 -10.82 9.97 -21.29
C ASP A 327 -9.84 9.32 -20.30
N THR A 328 -8.56 9.36 -20.66
CA THR A 328 -7.46 8.84 -19.85
C THR A 328 -6.40 9.92 -19.71
N VAL A 329 -5.98 10.16 -18.47
CA VAL A 329 -4.92 11.10 -18.11
C VAL A 329 -3.79 10.37 -17.40
N SER A 330 -2.61 10.99 -17.36
CA SER A 330 -1.43 10.40 -16.71
C SER A 330 -0.78 11.40 -15.78
N PHE A 331 -0.18 10.90 -14.72
CA PHE A 331 0.56 11.65 -13.72
C PHE A 331 1.93 11.01 -13.59
N ASP A 332 2.99 11.78 -13.86
CA ASP A 332 4.35 11.36 -13.51
C ASP A 332 4.53 11.65 -12.02
N VAL A 333 4.59 10.59 -11.21
CA VAL A 333 4.70 10.63 -9.75
C VAL A 333 6.15 10.46 -9.37
N THR A 334 6.70 11.42 -8.62
CA THR A 334 8.07 11.40 -8.14
C THR A 334 8.07 11.24 -6.62
N VAL A 335 8.64 10.15 -6.12
CA VAL A 335 8.67 9.82 -4.70
C VAL A 335 10.10 9.92 -4.18
N THR A 336 10.31 10.67 -3.11
CA THR A 336 11.61 10.86 -2.46
C THR A 336 11.50 10.61 -0.97
N GLY A 337 12.21 9.59 -0.46
CA GLY A 337 12.38 9.43 0.99
C GLY A 337 13.42 10.42 1.49
N ASN A 338 13.09 11.27 2.46
CA ASN A 338 14.03 12.24 3.03
C ASN A 338 14.95 11.61 4.09
N THR A 339 14.40 10.69 4.86
CA THR A 339 15.11 9.95 5.90
C THR A 339 14.92 8.44 5.72
N CYS A 340 15.73 7.66 6.40
CA CYS A 340 15.48 6.23 6.55
C CYS A 340 14.74 6.05 7.88
N PRO A 341 13.42 5.78 7.88
CA PRO A 341 12.68 5.56 9.12
C PRO A 341 13.19 4.32 9.86
N ASP A 342 13.06 4.32 11.20
CA ASP A 342 13.43 3.18 12.05
C ASP A 342 12.53 1.96 11.75
N SER A 343 11.26 2.20 11.42
CA SER A 343 10.37 1.23 10.78
C SER A 343 10.66 1.22 9.28
N ARG A 344 11.39 0.20 8.81
CA ARG A 344 11.92 0.11 7.44
C ARG A 344 10.87 -0.22 6.37
N THR A 345 9.60 -0.33 6.75
CA THR A 345 8.49 -0.70 5.88
C THR A 345 7.27 0.15 6.19
N SER A 346 6.87 0.97 5.23
CA SER A 346 5.70 1.83 5.29
C SER A 346 4.93 1.71 3.97
N SER A 347 3.67 1.34 4.06
CA SER A 347 2.74 1.38 2.93
C SER A 347 2.01 2.71 2.91
N PHE A 348 1.83 3.28 1.74
CA PHE A 348 0.89 4.38 1.52
C PHE A 348 0.17 4.15 0.20
N THR A 349 -0.92 4.89 0.01
CA THR A 349 -1.78 4.77 -1.16
C THR A 349 -1.79 6.05 -1.96
N ILE A 350 -1.88 5.91 -3.28
CA ILE A 350 -2.13 7.01 -4.21
C ILE A 350 -3.46 6.71 -4.90
N ARG A 351 -4.40 7.65 -4.84
CA ARG A 351 -5.75 7.41 -5.36
C ARG A 351 -6.35 8.66 -6.01
N PRO A 352 -7.23 8.51 -7.00
CA PRO A 352 -8.03 9.61 -7.48
C PRO A 352 -9.20 9.90 -6.51
N VAL A 353 -9.50 11.18 -6.29
CA VAL A 353 -10.63 11.60 -5.43
C VAL A 353 -11.95 11.10 -6.02
N GLY A 354 -12.74 10.39 -5.21
CA GLY A 354 -14.07 9.88 -5.59
C GLY A 354 -14.07 8.55 -6.36
N PHE A 355 -12.94 7.86 -6.39
CA PHE A 355 -12.80 6.51 -6.96
C PHE A 355 -12.61 5.50 -5.82
N SER A 356 -13.06 4.25 -6.04
CA SER A 356 -12.84 3.14 -5.11
C SER A 356 -11.47 2.48 -5.31
N GLU A 357 -10.94 2.51 -6.53
CA GLU A 357 -9.62 1.95 -6.83
C GLU A 357 -8.47 2.88 -6.42
N GLU A 358 -7.42 2.27 -5.90
CA GLU A 358 -6.21 2.94 -5.44
C GLU A 358 -4.96 2.16 -5.90
N LEU A 359 -3.84 2.87 -6.00
CA LEU A 359 -2.51 2.28 -6.11
C LEU A 359 -1.99 1.99 -4.70
N GLN A 360 -1.77 0.71 -4.40
CA GLN A 360 -1.16 0.25 -3.17
C GLN A 360 0.36 0.13 -3.31
N ILE A 361 1.10 0.52 -2.29
CA ILE A 361 2.55 0.34 -2.24
C ILE A 361 2.83 -0.64 -1.09
N PRO A 362 2.94 -1.96 -1.38
CA PRO A 362 3.04 -2.99 -0.37
C PRO A 362 4.41 -3.01 0.30
N ASN A 363 4.45 -3.71 1.43
CA ASN A 363 5.67 -4.00 2.17
C ASN A 363 6.54 -5.03 1.42
N SER A 364 7.87 -4.80 1.43
CA SER A 364 8.85 -5.61 0.69
C SER A 364 8.80 -7.12 1.01
N PRO A 365 8.84 -8.02 0.00
CA PRO A 365 8.74 -9.48 0.16
C PRO A 365 10.06 -10.22 0.51
N ASP A 366 11.18 -9.51 0.63
CA ASP A 366 12.53 -10.12 0.60
C ASP A 366 12.92 -10.96 1.85
N CYS A 367 12.18 -10.90 2.97
CA CYS A 367 12.44 -11.66 4.20
C CYS A 367 11.35 -12.72 4.49
N SER A 368 11.25 -13.72 3.60
CA SER A 368 10.37 -14.88 3.72
C SER A 368 8.91 -14.54 4.05
N ASN A 369 8.27 -13.73 3.20
CA ASN A 369 6.84 -13.37 3.30
C ASN A 369 6.42 -12.83 4.69
N GLY A 370 7.24 -11.94 5.28
CA GLY A 370 6.90 -11.24 6.52
C GLY A 370 7.41 -11.90 7.81
N ALA A 371 8.30 -12.89 7.72
CA ALA A 371 8.94 -13.52 8.88
C ALA A 371 10.12 -12.70 9.47
N GLY A 372 10.47 -11.56 8.87
CA GLY A 372 11.48 -10.62 9.36
C GLY A 372 11.50 -9.29 8.60
N THR A 373 12.33 -8.37 9.09
CA THR A 373 12.54 -7.00 8.61
C THR A 373 13.88 -6.91 7.87
N LEU A 374 13.96 -6.33 6.67
CA LEU A 374 15.23 -6.25 5.93
C LEU A 374 16.08 -5.06 6.38
N GLU A 375 17.25 -5.35 6.95
CA GLU A 375 18.20 -4.36 7.44
C GLU A 375 19.53 -4.34 6.67
N CYS A 376 19.87 -3.24 5.99
CA CYS A 376 21.18 -3.05 5.33
C CYS A 376 21.60 -4.18 4.36
N GLY A 377 20.64 -4.91 3.78
CA GLY A 377 20.89 -6.07 2.90
C GLY A 377 20.94 -7.43 3.60
N ALA A 378 20.56 -7.52 4.87
CA ALA A 378 20.40 -8.76 5.64
C ALA A 378 19.06 -8.75 6.40
N CYS A 379 18.39 -9.89 6.56
CA CYS A 379 17.11 -9.94 7.28
C CYS A 379 17.31 -10.00 8.81
N ASP A 380 16.59 -9.15 9.53
CA ASP A 380 16.39 -9.17 10.98
C ASP A 380 15.07 -9.88 11.31
N CYS A 381 15.18 -11.08 11.85
CA CYS A 381 14.05 -12.01 11.90
C CYS A 381 13.16 -11.77 13.11
N ASN A 382 11.84 -11.95 12.91
CA ASN A 382 10.87 -11.85 14.00
C ASN A 382 11.15 -12.89 15.08
N ALA A 383 10.66 -12.63 16.31
CA ALA A 383 10.86 -13.53 17.44
C ALA A 383 10.48 -14.97 17.08
N GLY A 384 11.46 -15.87 17.13
CA GLY A 384 11.30 -17.26 16.75
C GLY A 384 11.63 -17.61 15.30
N HIS A 385 12.22 -16.69 14.54
CA HIS A 385 12.81 -16.96 13.22
C HIS A 385 14.28 -16.55 13.19
N TYR A 386 15.09 -17.22 12.37
CA TYR A 386 16.51 -16.93 12.19
C TYR A 386 17.00 -17.46 10.83
N GLY A 387 18.21 -17.10 10.40
CA GLY A 387 18.72 -17.39 9.06
C GLY A 387 18.93 -16.12 8.24
N ARG A 388 19.61 -16.22 7.09
CA ARG A 388 20.01 -15.04 6.30
C ARG A 388 18.79 -14.29 5.72
N ASN A 389 17.72 -15.04 5.47
CA ASN A 389 16.45 -14.59 4.92
C ASN A 389 15.26 -14.97 5.84
N CYS A 390 15.50 -15.26 7.14
CA CYS A 390 14.47 -15.71 8.10
C CYS A 390 13.76 -17.02 7.74
N GLU A 391 14.48 -17.89 7.05
CA GLU A 391 14.00 -19.17 6.54
C GLU A 391 13.84 -20.24 7.62
N CYS A 392 14.46 -20.06 8.80
CA CYS A 392 14.45 -21.05 9.89
C CYS A 392 13.57 -20.58 11.05
N SER A 393 12.89 -21.52 11.72
CA SER A 393 11.97 -21.25 12.83
C SER A 393 12.45 -21.92 14.13
N SER A 394 12.16 -21.30 15.27
CA SER A 394 12.43 -21.79 16.63
C SER A 394 11.54 -22.93 17.08
N ASP A 395 10.52 -23.29 16.29
CA ASP A 395 9.76 -24.54 16.47
C ASP A 395 10.51 -25.77 15.91
N GLY A 396 11.71 -25.57 15.37
CA GLY A 396 12.69 -26.60 15.03
C GLY A 396 13.62 -26.99 16.21
N PRO A 397 14.62 -27.85 15.99
CA PRO A 397 15.55 -28.29 17.04
C PRO A 397 16.26 -27.08 17.67
N THR A 398 16.53 -27.16 18.97
CA THR A 398 17.12 -26.06 19.75
C THR A 398 18.47 -25.61 19.17
N LEU A 399 18.89 -24.36 19.44
CA LEU A 399 20.19 -23.83 18.98
C LEU A 399 21.37 -24.76 19.37
N GLU A 400 21.30 -25.40 20.54
CA GLU A 400 22.29 -26.38 21.00
C GLU A 400 22.32 -27.69 20.19
N ASP A 401 21.23 -28.03 19.51
CA ASP A 401 21.14 -29.21 18.64
C ASP A 401 21.56 -28.89 17.21
N SER A 402 21.33 -27.66 16.74
CA SER A 402 21.80 -27.19 15.43
C SER A 402 23.33 -27.09 15.34
N ASP A 403 23.99 -26.62 16.41
CA ASP A 403 25.46 -26.55 16.48
C ASP A 403 26.14 -27.93 16.56
N LYS A 404 25.42 -28.96 17.02
CA LYS A 404 25.91 -30.35 17.01
C LYS A 404 25.91 -30.93 15.60
N LEU A 405 24.95 -30.55 14.76
CA LEU A 405 24.84 -31.02 13.37
C LEU A 405 25.96 -30.47 12.48
N CYS A 406 26.60 -29.38 12.87
CA CYS A 406 27.73 -28.76 12.16
C CYS A 406 29.11 -29.13 12.71
N LYS A 407 29.20 -30.14 13.59
CA LYS A 407 30.47 -30.63 14.16
C LYS A 407 30.77 -32.04 13.66
N ALA A 408 31.98 -32.24 13.14
CA ALA A 408 32.43 -33.55 12.73
C ALA A 408 32.75 -34.43 13.97
N GLY A 409 31.90 -35.41 14.27
CA GLY A 409 32.09 -36.35 15.37
C GLY A 409 32.13 -35.66 16.74
N ASN A 410 33.20 -35.90 17.52
CA ASN A 410 33.42 -35.25 18.83
C ASN A 410 34.23 -33.92 18.73
N SER A 411 34.38 -33.37 17.53
CA SER A 411 35.07 -32.09 17.35
C SER A 411 34.33 -30.96 18.07
N THR A 412 35.08 -30.06 18.71
CA THR A 412 34.53 -28.82 19.29
C THR A 412 34.41 -27.70 18.26
N ILE A 413 35.02 -27.87 17.07
CA ILE A 413 35.13 -26.85 16.03
C ILE A 413 33.98 -26.99 15.04
N ILE A 414 33.15 -25.96 14.96
CA ILE A 414 32.02 -25.84 14.03
C ILE A 414 32.56 -25.63 12.61
N CYS A 415 32.05 -26.41 11.65
CA CYS A 415 32.42 -26.36 10.23
C CYS A 415 33.94 -26.31 9.99
N SER A 416 34.69 -27.08 10.80
CA SER A 416 36.15 -27.15 10.76
C SER A 416 36.88 -25.79 10.84
N GLY A 417 36.20 -24.75 11.32
CA GLY A 417 36.70 -23.37 11.39
C GLY A 417 36.82 -22.70 10.02
N ARG A 418 36.28 -23.31 8.96
CA ARG A 418 36.37 -22.86 7.57
C ARG A 418 35.00 -22.58 6.95
N GLY A 419 33.97 -22.48 7.79
CA GLY A 419 32.61 -22.15 7.38
C GLY A 419 31.78 -21.67 8.56
N SER A 420 30.54 -21.27 8.26
CA SER A 420 29.53 -20.90 9.25
C SER A 420 28.44 -21.96 9.26
N CYS A 421 27.95 -22.34 10.44
CA CYS A 421 26.81 -23.24 10.59
C CYS A 421 25.53 -22.46 10.39
N VAL A 422 24.75 -22.80 9.37
CA VAL A 422 23.48 -22.17 9.05
C VAL A 422 22.41 -23.25 9.05
N CYS A 423 21.51 -23.20 10.05
CA CYS A 423 20.38 -24.12 10.21
C CYS A 423 20.76 -25.62 10.20
N GLY A 424 21.91 -25.97 10.79
CA GLY A 424 22.38 -27.35 10.91
C GLY A 424 23.26 -27.83 9.75
N ASP A 425 23.48 -26.99 8.73
CA ASP A 425 24.38 -27.28 7.60
C ASP A 425 25.56 -26.29 7.55
N CYS A 426 26.74 -26.77 7.16
CA CYS A 426 27.93 -25.94 7.06
C CYS A 426 28.04 -25.23 5.70
N VAL A 427 28.11 -23.90 5.74
CA VAL A 427 28.41 -23.05 4.58
C VAL A 427 29.87 -22.63 4.62
N CYS A 428 30.68 -23.13 3.68
CA CYS A 428 32.13 -22.91 3.67
C CYS A 428 32.51 -21.50 3.21
N PHE A 429 33.51 -20.90 3.85
CA PHE A 429 33.95 -19.56 3.50
C PHE A 429 34.66 -19.56 2.12
N PRO A 430 34.30 -18.64 1.22
CA PRO A 430 34.98 -18.48 -0.06
C PRO A 430 36.41 -17.96 0.16
N ARG A 431 37.32 -18.30 -0.76
CA ARG A 431 38.72 -17.87 -0.73
C ARG A 431 38.94 -16.69 -1.68
N PRO A 432 39.99 -15.86 -1.44
CA PRO A 432 40.33 -14.75 -2.34
C PRO A 432 40.65 -15.19 -3.79
N ASN A 433 41.14 -16.41 -3.97
CA ASN A 433 41.30 -17.04 -5.27
C ASN A 433 40.07 -17.91 -5.58
N PRO A 434 39.31 -17.65 -6.66
CA PRO A 434 38.16 -18.46 -7.04
C PRO A 434 38.49 -19.93 -7.38
N GLU A 435 39.74 -20.22 -7.74
CA GLU A 435 40.21 -21.59 -8.00
C GLU A 435 40.47 -22.37 -6.69
N GLU A 436 40.54 -21.68 -5.54
CA GLU A 436 40.69 -22.30 -4.21
C GLU A 436 39.31 -22.53 -3.57
N VAL A 437 38.88 -23.78 -3.52
CA VAL A 437 37.55 -24.16 -3.03
C VAL A 437 37.68 -25.00 -1.77
N VAL A 438 36.99 -24.56 -0.72
CA VAL A 438 36.73 -25.34 0.50
C VAL A 438 35.35 -25.98 0.38
N LYS A 439 35.25 -27.28 0.64
CA LYS A 439 34.04 -28.09 0.46
C LYS A 439 33.96 -29.21 1.50
N GLY A 440 32.87 -29.96 1.50
CA GLY A 440 32.62 -31.04 2.47
C GLY A 440 31.51 -30.68 3.46
N THR A 441 30.91 -31.70 4.06
CA THR A 441 29.72 -31.55 4.94
C THR A 441 30.01 -30.67 6.16
N TYR A 442 31.27 -30.61 6.59
CA TYR A 442 31.75 -29.79 7.70
C TYR A 442 32.88 -28.86 7.27
N CYS A 443 32.97 -28.51 5.98
CA CYS A 443 34.04 -27.69 5.39
C CYS A 443 35.46 -28.21 5.65
N GLU A 444 35.60 -29.53 5.72
CA GLU A 444 36.83 -30.23 6.07
C GLU A 444 37.79 -30.44 4.88
N CYS A 445 37.29 -30.33 3.65
CA CYS A 445 38.07 -30.56 2.44
C CYS A 445 38.43 -29.25 1.75
N ASP A 446 39.59 -29.22 1.11
CA ASP A 446 39.99 -28.15 0.21
C ASP A 446 40.76 -28.71 -0.99
N ASN A 447 40.96 -27.89 -2.02
CA ASN A 447 41.68 -28.28 -3.24
C ASN A 447 43.08 -27.64 -3.36
N PHE A 448 43.64 -27.07 -2.29
CA PHE A 448 44.86 -26.25 -2.34
C PHE A 448 45.89 -26.53 -1.24
N SER A 449 45.58 -27.39 -0.27
CA SER A 449 46.47 -27.76 0.83
C SER A 449 47.34 -28.99 0.54
N CYS A 450 47.29 -29.54 -0.67
CA CYS A 450 48.15 -30.66 -1.05
C CYS A 450 49.62 -30.26 -1.17
N ASP A 451 50.52 -31.23 -0.97
CA ASP A 451 51.96 -31.03 -1.05
C ASP A 451 52.40 -30.43 -2.39
N ARG A 452 53.35 -29.50 -2.32
CA ARG A 452 53.92 -28.82 -3.49
C ARG A 452 55.33 -29.33 -3.78
N HIS A 453 55.57 -29.74 -5.02
CA HIS A 453 56.91 -30.02 -5.51
C HIS A 453 57.26 -28.99 -6.59
N ARG A 454 58.35 -28.22 -6.38
CA ARG A 454 58.77 -27.10 -7.26
C ARG A 454 57.66 -26.04 -7.49
N GLY A 455 56.91 -25.71 -6.44
CA GLY A 455 55.89 -24.66 -6.47
C GLY A 455 54.53 -25.07 -7.04
N GLN A 456 54.41 -26.24 -7.69
CA GLN A 456 53.15 -26.76 -8.22
C GLN A 456 52.49 -27.74 -7.22
N LEU A 457 51.18 -27.57 -7.03
CA LEU A 457 50.35 -28.48 -6.25
C LEU A 457 50.37 -29.88 -6.87
N CYS A 458 50.59 -30.91 -6.05
CA CYS A 458 50.61 -32.32 -6.48
C CYS A 458 51.61 -32.64 -7.60
N GLY A 459 52.68 -31.84 -7.76
CA GLY A 459 53.85 -32.10 -8.61
C GLY A 459 53.55 -32.91 -9.88
N VAL A 460 52.86 -32.31 -10.85
CA VAL A 460 52.47 -33.01 -12.08
C VAL A 460 53.72 -33.36 -12.90
N PHE A 461 54.23 -34.58 -12.73
CA PHE A 461 55.20 -35.16 -13.65
C PHE A 461 54.43 -35.61 -14.90
N PHE A 462 54.31 -34.73 -15.89
CA PHE A 462 54.04 -35.17 -17.26
C PHE A 462 55.33 -35.83 -17.79
N ALA A 463 55.49 -37.12 -17.53
CA ALA A 463 56.33 -37.93 -18.41
C ALA A 463 55.58 -38.10 -19.74
N PRO A 464 56.18 -37.81 -20.90
CA PRO A 464 55.54 -38.06 -22.17
C PRO A 464 55.56 -39.56 -22.42
N ASN A 465 54.44 -40.25 -22.22
CA ASN A 465 54.23 -41.55 -22.83
C ASN A 465 52.77 -41.70 -23.28
N PRO A 466 52.50 -41.82 -24.60
CA PRO A 466 51.15 -41.85 -25.13
C PRO A 466 50.59 -43.27 -25.07
N ALA A 467 50.29 -43.77 -23.88
CA ALA A 467 49.49 -44.98 -23.71
C ALA A 467 49.07 -45.09 -22.25
N VAL A 468 47.86 -44.62 -21.93
CA VAL A 468 46.90 -45.15 -20.93
C VAL A 468 45.83 -44.06 -20.68
N PRO A 469 44.52 -44.38 -20.76
CA PRO A 469 43.46 -43.38 -20.55
C PRO A 469 43.28 -43.04 -19.05
N PRO A 470 42.71 -41.87 -18.72
CA PRO A 470 42.53 -41.46 -17.33
C PRO A 470 41.36 -42.23 -16.70
N TYR A 471 41.61 -42.91 -15.59
CA TYR A 471 40.58 -43.33 -14.63
C TYR A 471 40.67 -42.48 -13.36
N PRO A 472 39.55 -42.29 -12.63
CA PRO A 472 39.42 -41.26 -11.61
C PRO A 472 40.06 -41.71 -10.29
N ALA A 473 40.93 -40.88 -9.72
CA ALA A 473 41.53 -41.14 -8.42
C ALA A 473 40.59 -40.68 -7.30
N TRP A 474 39.83 -41.62 -6.73
CA TRP A 474 39.37 -41.57 -5.35
C TRP A 474 40.51 -42.07 -4.46
N CYS A 475 40.80 -41.40 -3.34
CA CYS A 475 41.63 -41.96 -2.27
C CYS A 475 40.83 -42.09 -0.96
N PRO A 476 40.92 -43.24 -0.25
CA PRO A 476 40.27 -43.51 1.04
C PRO A 476 41.15 -43.02 2.23
N PRO A 477 40.64 -43.03 3.48
CA PRO A 477 41.40 -42.57 4.65
C PRO A 477 42.41 -43.61 5.16
N THR A 478 43.62 -43.15 5.49
CA THR A 478 44.72 -43.94 6.05
C THR A 478 44.58 -44.17 7.56
N GLN A 479 44.68 -45.43 7.98
CA GLN A 479 44.87 -45.84 9.38
C GLN A 479 46.32 -45.61 9.82
N HIS A 480 46.52 -45.16 11.07
CA HIS A 480 47.81 -45.25 11.76
C HIS A 480 47.71 -46.19 12.96
N GLY A 481 48.57 -47.22 12.95
CA GLY A 481 48.78 -48.17 14.04
C GLY A 481 50.17 -48.03 14.68
N ALA A 482 50.17 -48.11 16.02
CA ALA A 482 51.09 -48.78 16.94
C ALA A 482 52.63 -48.65 16.81
N HIS A 483 53.26 -48.34 17.96
CA HIS A 483 54.56 -48.87 18.34
C HIS A 483 54.53 -49.39 19.81
N GLN A 484 55.04 -50.62 20.00
CA GLN A 484 55.27 -51.37 21.26
C GLN A 484 56.47 -50.78 22.05
N THR A 485 56.71 -51.00 23.36
CA THR A 485 57.01 -52.28 24.05
C THR A 485 57.03 -52.22 25.60
N ARG A 486 56.48 -53.28 26.23
CA ARG A 486 56.81 -54.03 27.49
C ARG A 486 57.51 -53.35 28.71
N SER A 487 56.94 -53.53 29.92
CA SER A 487 57.27 -54.62 30.89
C SER A 487 56.60 -54.41 32.28
N GLY A 488 56.22 -55.51 32.97
CA GLY A 488 56.35 -55.59 34.44
C GLY A 488 55.09 -55.55 35.35
N ALA A 489 54.48 -56.73 35.54
CA ALA A 489 54.06 -57.36 36.82
C ALA A 489 53.23 -56.64 37.93
N HIS A 490 52.16 -57.36 38.33
CA HIS A 490 51.67 -57.62 39.70
C HIS A 490 51.02 -56.52 40.57
N LYS A 491 49.70 -56.67 40.83
CA LYS A 491 49.04 -57.14 42.08
C LYS A 491 47.66 -56.49 42.30
N ASN A 492 46.62 -57.33 42.23
CA ASN A 492 45.62 -57.62 43.27
C ASN A 492 45.14 -56.54 44.27
N ILE A 493 43.80 -56.51 44.39
CA ILE A 493 42.95 -56.43 45.62
C ILE A 493 42.31 -55.06 45.95
N THR A 494 40.98 -55.16 46.13
CA THR A 494 39.96 -54.27 46.75
C THR A 494 39.59 -52.97 46.08
#